data_AF-A0A1I7S7V5-F1
#
_entry.id   AF-A0A1I7S7V5-F1
#
_cell.length_a   1.000
_cell.length_b   1.000
_cell.length_c   1.000
_cell.angle_alpha   90.00
_cell.angle_beta   90.00
_cell.angle_gamma   90.00
#
_symmetry.space_group_name_H-M   'P 1'
#
loop_
_entity.id
_entity.type
_entity.pdbx_description
1 polymer ?
#
loop_
_entity_poly.entity_id
_entity_poly.type
_entity_poly.pdbx_seq_one_letter_code
_entity_poly.pdbx_strand_id
1 'polypeptide(L)'
;MLNKRTNVKRLWFFLFKPHTTMKNGGGFQLILSFKNAENNENVVFKQDGQRFGTSQRTLKLFSNAKYKIHITAKPGGDFHNLHCGGSDLELIPDAPDSGEYTALWNTTGIDPNKKGERQDLLFVLSGPAGSLRKQLQTKFYNRGDSHAEWGHKLEQLIWSCAVDATGTITVVDEQSL
;
A
#
# COMPACT_ATOMS: atom_id res chain seq x y z
N MET A 1 -8.20 56.50 39.97
CA MET A 1 -7.39 55.33 40.37
C MET A 1 -7.88 54.13 39.57
N LEU A 2 -6.93 53.41 38.93
CA LEU A 2 -6.87 51.97 38.62
C LEU A 2 -8.19 51.16 38.56
N ASN A 3 -8.45 50.24 37.62
CA ASN A 3 -7.58 49.48 36.73
C ASN A 3 -8.41 48.74 35.67
N LYS A 4 -7.82 48.48 34.51
CA LYS A 4 -8.32 47.62 33.43
C LYS A 4 -8.47 46.16 33.90
N ARG A 5 -9.37 45.40 33.28
CA ARG A 5 -9.15 43.97 32.90
C ARG A 5 -10.20 43.48 31.89
N THR A 6 -9.84 43.67 30.62
CA THR A 6 -10.20 42.78 29.51
C THR A 6 -9.86 41.34 29.87
N ASN A 7 -10.82 40.41 29.72
CA ASN A 7 -10.52 38.98 29.82
C ASN A 7 -10.45 38.35 28.43
N VAL A 8 -9.37 37.63 28.23
CA VAL A 8 -8.79 37.25 26.95
C VAL A 8 -9.23 35.83 26.58
N LYS A 9 -9.58 35.68 25.30
CA LYS A 9 -9.60 34.49 24.45
C LYS A 9 -9.18 33.17 25.13
N ARG A 10 -10.15 32.24 25.17
CA ARG A 10 -9.95 30.81 25.43
C ARG A 10 -9.04 30.25 24.34
N LEU A 11 -7.77 30.01 24.70
CA LEU A 11 -6.77 29.39 23.86
C LEU A 11 -7.13 27.90 23.69
N TRP A 12 -7.37 27.47 22.45
CA TRP A 12 -7.47 26.05 22.12
C TRP A 12 -6.07 25.44 22.28
N PHE A 13 -5.85 24.69 23.35
CA PHE A 13 -4.72 23.79 23.45
C PHE A 13 -5.02 22.59 22.55
N PHE A 14 -4.51 22.62 21.32
CA PHE A 14 -4.28 21.39 20.57
C PHE A 14 -3.20 20.61 21.32
N LEU A 15 -3.60 19.55 22.04
CA LEU A 15 -2.66 18.51 22.43
C LEU A 15 -2.11 17.90 21.13
N PHE A 16 -0.88 18.25 20.78
CA PHE A 16 -0.06 17.42 19.92
C PHE A 16 0.03 16.05 20.60
N LYS A 17 -0.64 15.04 20.03
CA LYS A 17 -0.30 13.66 20.35
C LYS A 17 1.14 13.45 19.88
N PRO A 18 2.02 12.84 20.68
CA PRO A 18 3.36 12.51 20.22
C PRO A 18 3.24 11.56 19.03
N HIS A 19 3.92 11.91 17.93
CA HIS A 19 4.12 11.05 16.77
C HIS A 19 4.58 9.69 17.27
N THR A 20 3.80 8.63 17.01
CA THR A 20 4.20 7.29 17.42
C THR A 20 5.19 6.78 16.39
N THR A 21 6.43 7.24 16.51
CA THR A 21 7.53 6.71 15.72
C THR A 21 7.62 5.22 16.02
N MET A 22 7.55 4.38 14.99
CA MET A 22 7.71 2.94 15.14
C MET A 22 9.03 2.68 15.89
N LYS A 23 8.95 2.04 17.06
CA LYS A 23 10.14 1.75 17.86
C LYS A 23 11.00 0.73 17.11
N ASN A 24 12.31 0.99 17.00
CA ASN A 24 13.27 -0.01 16.54
C ASN A 24 13.09 -1.31 17.34
N GLY A 25 12.82 -2.41 16.63
CA GLY A 25 12.57 -3.75 17.20
C GLY A 25 11.08 -4.13 17.38
N GLY A 26 10.12 -3.28 16.99
CA GLY A 26 8.69 -3.62 16.98
C GLY A 26 8.21 -4.13 15.62
N GLY A 27 7.35 -5.16 15.62
CA GLY A 27 6.61 -5.58 14.43
C GLY A 27 5.39 -4.68 14.19
N PHE A 28 4.98 -4.55 12.92
CA PHE A 28 3.77 -3.82 12.52
C PHE A 28 3.07 -4.55 11.37
N GLN A 29 1.84 -4.17 11.06
CA GLN A 29 1.09 -4.71 9.92
C GLN A 29 0.92 -3.66 8.85
N LEU A 30 1.09 -4.06 7.59
CA LEU A 30 0.64 -3.32 6.42
C LEU A 30 -0.58 -4.01 5.85
N ILE A 31 -1.66 -3.26 5.67
CA ILE A 31 -2.88 -3.72 5.02
C ILE A 31 -2.97 -2.99 3.68
N LEU A 32 -3.04 -3.74 2.59
CA LEU A 32 -2.98 -3.21 1.23
C LEU A 32 -4.24 -3.60 0.49
N SER A 33 -4.81 -2.67 -0.28
CA SER A 33 -5.86 -3.00 -1.26
C SER A 33 -5.59 -2.33 -2.59
N PHE A 34 -5.97 -3.02 -3.67
CA PHE A 34 -5.86 -2.53 -5.04
C PHE A 34 -7.25 -2.52 -5.64
N LYS A 35 -7.72 -1.34 -6.05
CA LYS A 35 -9.03 -1.16 -6.67
C LYS A 35 -8.90 -0.51 -8.02
N ASN A 36 -9.63 -1.00 -9.02
CA ASN A 36 -9.69 -0.32 -10.30
C ASN A 36 -10.32 1.07 -10.09
N ALA A 37 -9.64 2.12 -10.54
CA ALA A 37 -10.01 3.49 -10.25
C ALA A 37 -11.29 3.94 -10.98
N GLU A 38 -11.68 3.25 -12.06
CA GLU A 38 -12.85 3.60 -12.88
C GLU A 38 -14.15 3.05 -12.30
N ASN A 39 -14.14 1.81 -11.81
CA ASN A 39 -15.34 1.13 -11.30
C ASN A 39 -15.27 0.84 -9.79
N ASN A 40 -14.15 1.16 -9.13
CA ASN A 40 -13.90 0.94 -7.70
C ASN A 40 -13.95 -0.53 -7.25
N GLU A 41 -13.85 -1.47 -8.19
CA GLU A 41 -13.85 -2.91 -7.93
C GLU A 41 -12.47 -3.38 -7.45
N ASN A 42 -12.48 -4.33 -6.51
CA ASN A 42 -11.26 -5.01 -6.08
C ASN A 42 -10.63 -5.79 -7.24
N VAL A 43 -9.29 -5.77 -7.30
CA VAL A 43 -8.54 -6.66 -8.20
C VAL A 43 -8.82 -8.11 -7.84
N VAL A 44 -8.64 -9.00 -8.80
CA VAL A 44 -8.84 -10.43 -8.60
C VAL A 44 -7.50 -11.11 -8.48
N PHE A 45 -7.43 -12.18 -7.69
CA PHE A 45 -6.24 -13.01 -7.60
C PHE A 45 -6.55 -14.47 -7.91
N LYS A 46 -5.50 -15.19 -8.28
CA LYS A 46 -5.50 -16.63 -8.41
C LYS A 46 -4.46 -17.22 -7.47
N GLN A 47 -4.85 -18.21 -6.67
CA GLN A 47 -3.89 -19.03 -5.92
C GLN A 47 -3.14 -19.93 -6.91
N ASP A 48 -1.82 -19.80 -6.96
CA ASP A 48 -0.94 -20.61 -7.80
C ASP A 48 -0.07 -21.59 -6.99
N GLY A 49 -0.08 -21.48 -5.65
CA GLY A 49 0.72 -22.34 -4.78
C GLY A 49 2.22 -22.18 -5.04
N GLN A 50 2.98 -23.27 -5.03
CA GLN A 50 4.43 -23.25 -5.25
C GLN A 50 4.83 -23.28 -6.74
N ARG A 51 3.90 -22.98 -7.66
CA ARG A 51 4.17 -23.04 -9.10
C ARG A 51 5.21 -22.00 -9.55
N PHE A 52 5.31 -20.88 -8.85
CA PHE A 52 6.17 -19.77 -9.21
C PHE A 52 6.97 -19.31 -7.99
N GLY A 53 8.21 -18.85 -8.20
CA GLY A 53 9.18 -18.65 -7.12
C GLY A 53 8.98 -17.40 -6.26
N THR A 54 8.18 -16.41 -6.71
CA THR A 54 8.14 -15.08 -6.09
C THR A 54 6.90 -14.81 -5.24
N SER A 55 5.77 -15.47 -5.53
CA SER A 55 4.55 -15.40 -4.73
C SER A 55 3.65 -16.62 -4.95
N GLN A 56 2.86 -16.96 -3.94
CA GLN A 56 1.88 -18.05 -4.01
C GLN A 56 0.59 -17.67 -4.75
N ARG A 57 0.45 -16.40 -5.14
CA ARG A 57 -0.74 -15.86 -5.80
C ARG A 57 -0.38 -14.92 -6.94
N THR A 58 -1.14 -14.96 -8.01
CA THR A 58 -1.09 -13.98 -9.10
C THR A 58 -2.17 -12.94 -8.92
N LEU A 59 -1.80 -11.66 -8.84
CA LEU A 59 -2.75 -10.55 -9.03
C LEU A 59 -3.07 -10.37 -10.50
N LYS A 60 -4.34 -10.24 -10.82
CA LYS A 60 -4.82 -10.03 -12.18
C LYS A 60 -5.14 -8.56 -12.38
N LEU A 61 -4.48 -7.95 -13.34
CA LEU A 61 -4.56 -6.53 -13.62
C LEU A 61 -4.84 -6.31 -15.11
N PHE A 62 -5.43 -5.19 -15.44
CA PHE A 62 -5.55 -4.71 -16.79
C PHE A 62 -4.33 -3.84 -17.14
N SER A 63 -3.82 -4.01 -18.34
CA SER A 63 -2.94 -3.04 -18.99
C SER A 63 -3.72 -1.77 -19.32
N ASN A 64 -3.03 -0.62 -19.38
CA ASN A 64 -3.63 0.67 -19.71
C ASN A 64 -4.85 1.03 -18.83
N ALA A 65 -4.73 0.77 -17.53
CA ALA A 65 -5.77 1.05 -16.53
C ALA A 65 -5.18 1.82 -15.35
N LYS A 66 -6.05 2.42 -14.54
CA LYS A 66 -5.66 3.11 -13.31
C LYS A 66 -6.16 2.32 -12.10
N TYR A 67 -5.33 2.24 -11.07
CA TYR A 67 -5.62 1.56 -9.81
C TYR A 67 -5.40 2.49 -8.63
N LYS A 68 -6.34 2.50 -7.69
CA LYS A 68 -6.15 3.08 -6.36
C LYS A 68 -5.49 2.02 -5.48
N ILE A 69 -4.35 2.37 -4.90
CA ILE A 69 -3.66 1.57 -3.90
C ILE A 69 -3.94 2.23 -2.56
N HIS A 70 -4.60 1.50 -1.66
CA HIS A 70 -4.74 1.94 -0.28
C HIS A 70 -3.81 1.14 0.61
N ILE A 71 -3.15 1.83 1.54
CA ILE A 71 -2.16 1.28 2.46
C ILE A 71 -2.54 1.73 3.87
N THR A 72 -2.64 0.80 4.80
CA THR A 72 -2.82 1.09 6.23
C THR A 72 -1.72 0.44 7.04
N ALA A 73 -0.99 1.22 7.83
CA ALA A 73 0.01 0.77 8.77
C ALA A 73 -0.58 0.65 10.19
N LYS A 74 -0.38 -0.48 10.87
CA LYS A 74 -0.85 -0.73 12.25
C LYS A 74 0.25 -1.32 13.14
N PRO A 75 0.71 -0.62 14.21
CA PRO A 75 0.38 0.76 14.55
C PRO A 75 0.78 1.73 13.42
N GLY A 76 0.21 2.94 13.43
CA GLY A 76 0.46 3.95 12.41
C GLY A 76 1.95 4.15 12.15
N GLY A 77 2.33 4.18 10.88
CA GLY A 77 3.71 4.39 10.43
C GLY A 77 3.79 5.59 9.50
N ASP A 78 4.94 6.24 9.46
CA ASP A 78 5.22 7.41 8.62
C ASP A 78 5.91 6.94 7.32
N PHE A 79 5.19 6.99 6.20
CA PHE A 79 5.69 6.58 4.88
C PHE A 79 5.55 7.74 3.90
N HIS A 80 6.58 7.91 3.06
CA HIS A 80 6.70 9.08 2.19
C HIS A 80 6.72 8.72 0.71
N ASN A 81 7.33 7.58 0.35
CA ASN A 81 7.48 7.21 -1.05
C ASN A 81 6.94 5.81 -1.31
N LEU A 82 6.21 5.69 -2.41
CA LEU A 82 5.76 4.42 -2.96
C LEU A 82 6.30 4.28 -4.40
N HIS A 83 7.08 3.24 -4.64
CA HIS A 83 7.44 2.81 -6.00
C HIS A 83 6.69 1.52 -6.32
N CYS A 84 5.92 1.52 -7.42
CA CYS A 84 5.14 0.36 -7.83
C CYS A 84 5.28 0.14 -9.34
N GLY A 85 5.77 -1.04 -9.72
CA GLY A 85 5.81 -1.45 -11.13
C GLY A 85 6.61 -0.54 -12.05
N GLY A 86 7.73 0.02 -11.56
CA GLY A 86 8.56 0.93 -12.35
C GLY A 86 8.13 2.39 -12.30
N SER A 87 7.09 2.73 -11.53
CA SER A 87 6.60 4.10 -11.35
C SER A 87 6.79 4.57 -9.91
N ASP A 88 7.31 5.79 -9.73
CA ASP A 88 7.23 6.50 -8.47
C ASP A 88 5.86 7.16 -8.33
N LEU A 89 5.15 6.84 -7.26
CA LEU A 89 3.78 7.25 -7.02
C LEU A 89 3.72 8.25 -5.87
N GLU A 90 2.89 9.28 -6.05
CA GLU A 90 2.54 10.19 -4.96
C GLU A 90 1.72 9.41 -3.92
N LEU A 91 2.23 9.39 -2.69
CA LEU A 91 1.60 8.76 -1.55
C LEU A 91 0.89 9.82 -0.71
N ILE A 92 -0.44 9.85 -0.77
CA ILE A 92 -1.26 10.88 -0.14
C ILE A 92 -1.79 10.33 1.19
N PRO A 93 -1.45 10.92 2.35
CA PRO A 93 -2.02 10.51 3.62
C PRO A 93 -3.52 10.89 3.67
N ASP A 94 -4.37 9.96 4.10
CA ASP A 94 -5.83 10.19 4.18
C ASP A 94 -6.18 11.15 5.32
N ALA A 95 -5.38 11.17 6.39
CA ALA A 95 -5.42 12.15 7.46
C ALA A 95 -4.05 12.28 8.14
N PRO A 96 -3.75 13.40 8.83
CA PRO A 96 -2.52 13.54 9.59
C PRO A 96 -2.37 12.40 10.62
N ASP A 97 -1.21 11.77 10.65
CA ASP A 97 -0.84 10.69 11.58
C ASP A 97 -1.76 9.46 11.58
N SER A 98 -2.58 9.25 10.54
CA SER A 98 -3.50 8.10 10.47
C SER A 98 -2.77 6.77 10.23
N GLY A 99 -1.60 6.83 9.58
CA GLY A 99 -0.96 5.65 8.99
C GLY A 99 -1.72 5.08 7.80
N GLU A 100 -2.68 5.83 7.24
CA GLU A 100 -3.48 5.47 6.07
C GLU A 100 -3.09 6.35 4.89
N TYR A 101 -2.85 5.70 3.76
CA TYR A 101 -2.35 6.34 2.56
C TYR A 101 -3.06 5.84 1.32
N THR A 102 -3.24 6.74 0.36
CA THR A 102 -3.78 6.44 -0.96
C THR A 102 -2.78 6.87 -2.04
N ALA A 103 -2.58 6.02 -3.04
CA ALA A 103 -1.81 6.32 -4.24
C ALA A 103 -2.58 5.92 -5.51
N LEU A 104 -2.37 6.66 -6.60
CA LEU A 104 -2.93 6.33 -7.90
C LEU A 104 -1.84 5.76 -8.81
N TRP A 105 -1.99 4.50 -9.19
CA TRP A 105 -1.07 3.82 -10.09
C TRP A 105 -1.65 3.69 -11.49
N ASN A 106 -0.88 4.07 -12.51
CA ASN A 106 -1.27 3.94 -13.91
C ASN A 106 -0.44 2.84 -14.59
N THR A 107 -1.12 1.87 -15.21
CA THR A 107 -0.50 0.75 -15.94
C THR A 107 -0.38 1.03 -17.44
N THR A 108 -0.58 2.28 -17.89
CA THR A 108 -0.29 2.68 -19.27
C THR A 108 1.15 2.36 -19.65
N GLY A 109 1.34 1.69 -20.78
CA GLY A 109 2.66 1.26 -21.25
C GLY A 109 3.14 -0.07 -20.69
N ILE A 110 2.38 -0.72 -19.79
CA ILE A 110 2.63 -2.11 -19.39
C ILE A 110 1.88 -3.04 -20.34
N ASP A 111 2.62 -3.84 -21.12
CA ASP A 111 2.04 -4.77 -22.08
C ASP A 111 1.35 -5.96 -21.40
N PRO A 112 0.24 -6.48 -21.97
CA PRO A 112 -0.38 -7.71 -21.50
C PRO A 112 0.58 -8.89 -21.59
N ASN A 113 0.61 -9.75 -20.56
CA ASN A 113 1.49 -10.91 -20.57
C ASN A 113 0.92 -12.05 -21.43
N LYS A 114 1.77 -12.80 -22.15
CA LYS A 114 1.32 -13.92 -22.98
C LYS A 114 0.73 -15.05 -22.15
N LYS A 115 0.07 -16.01 -22.80
CA LYS A 115 -0.50 -17.18 -22.13
C LYS A 115 0.59 -17.95 -21.36
N GLY A 116 0.33 -18.28 -20.11
CA GLY A 116 1.28 -18.99 -19.23
C GLY A 116 2.27 -18.07 -18.50
N GLU A 117 2.51 -16.86 -19.00
CA GLU A 117 3.48 -15.92 -18.41
C GLU A 117 2.91 -15.15 -17.22
N ARG A 118 3.81 -14.80 -16.30
CA ARG A 118 3.63 -13.92 -15.14
C ARG A 118 4.77 -12.93 -15.08
N GLN A 119 4.52 -11.79 -14.46
CA GLN A 119 5.50 -10.74 -14.26
C GLN A 119 5.59 -10.38 -12.79
N ASP A 120 6.80 -10.17 -12.29
CA ASP A 120 7.01 -9.64 -10.96
C ASP A 120 6.83 -8.12 -10.97
N LEU A 121 5.90 -7.67 -10.13
CA LEU A 121 5.66 -6.28 -9.83
C LEU A 121 6.47 -5.91 -8.59
N LEU A 122 7.45 -5.02 -8.76
CA LEU A 122 8.21 -4.48 -7.65
C LEU A 122 7.36 -3.46 -6.88
N PHE A 123 7.17 -3.70 -5.59
CA PHE A 123 6.52 -2.81 -4.64
C PHE A 123 7.55 -2.36 -3.60
N VAL A 124 7.83 -1.06 -3.53
CA VAL A 124 8.73 -0.47 -2.55
C VAL A 124 8.01 0.62 -1.79
N LEU A 125 7.93 0.49 -0.48
CA LEU A 125 7.34 1.49 0.42
C LEU A 125 8.43 1.95 1.37
N SER A 126 8.66 3.26 1.47
CA SER A 126 9.76 3.81 2.28
C SER A 126 9.34 5.04 3.08
N GLY A 127 9.98 5.20 4.24
CA GLY A 127 9.80 6.31 5.15
C GLY A 127 10.93 6.34 6.19
N PRO A 128 10.83 7.16 7.25
CA PRO A 128 11.88 7.32 8.24
C PRO A 128 12.21 6.03 9.00
N ALA A 129 11.22 5.14 9.14
CA ALA A 129 11.39 3.85 9.81
C ALA A 129 12.13 2.81 8.96
N GLY A 130 12.30 3.05 7.66
CA GLY A 130 12.95 2.10 6.76
C GLY A 130 12.30 1.95 5.40
N SER A 131 12.75 0.94 4.66
CA SER A 131 12.21 0.58 3.33
C SER A 131 11.80 -0.88 3.28
N LEU A 132 10.56 -1.11 2.84
CA LEU A 132 10.04 -2.41 2.45
C LEU A 132 10.25 -2.59 0.94
N ARG A 133 10.75 -3.75 0.53
CA ARG A 133 10.83 -4.15 -0.88
C ARG A 133 10.20 -5.53 -1.04
N LYS A 134 9.12 -5.64 -1.81
CA LYS A 134 8.41 -6.89 -2.06
C LYS A 134 8.12 -7.05 -3.55
N GLN A 135 8.29 -8.26 -4.06
CA GLN A 135 7.79 -8.64 -5.37
C GLN A 135 6.41 -9.28 -5.21
N LEU A 136 5.45 -8.75 -5.97
CA LEU A 136 4.11 -9.27 -6.16
C LEU A 136 4.05 -9.95 -7.52
N GLN A 137 3.58 -11.19 -7.59
CA GLN A 137 3.38 -11.82 -8.89
C GLN A 137 2.10 -11.30 -9.54
N THR A 138 2.20 -10.91 -10.80
CA THR A 138 1.10 -10.29 -11.55
C THR A 138 0.88 -10.96 -12.91
N LYS A 139 -0.32 -10.76 -13.43
CA LYS A 139 -0.64 -10.97 -14.83
C LYS A 139 -1.45 -9.79 -15.35
N PHE A 140 -0.93 -9.14 -16.38
CA PHE A 140 -1.58 -8.09 -17.12
C PHE A 140 -2.39 -8.66 -18.28
N TYR A 141 -3.61 -8.17 -18.40
CA TYR A 141 -4.60 -8.54 -19.39
C TYR A 141 -5.01 -7.32 -20.22
N ASN A 142 -5.48 -7.55 -21.44
CA ASN A 142 -6.11 -6.49 -22.23
C ASN A 142 -7.40 -6.01 -21.57
N ARG A 143 -7.76 -4.73 -21.78
CA ARG A 143 -8.98 -4.10 -21.22
C ARG A 143 -10.31 -4.80 -21.52
N GLY A 144 -10.36 -5.63 -22.57
CA GLY A 144 -11.55 -6.42 -22.93
C GLY A 144 -11.48 -7.89 -22.50
N ASP A 145 -10.41 -8.32 -21.84
CA ASP A 145 -10.24 -9.73 -21.45
C ASP A 145 -10.81 -9.99 -20.06
N SER A 146 -11.97 -10.64 -20.02
CA SER A 146 -12.70 -10.96 -18.79
C SER A 146 -11.94 -11.88 -17.83
N HIS A 147 -10.87 -12.56 -18.28
CA HIS A 147 -10.05 -13.38 -17.38
C HIS A 147 -9.41 -12.58 -16.25
N ALA A 148 -9.22 -11.26 -16.44
CA ALA A 148 -8.72 -10.36 -15.40
C ALA A 148 -9.67 -10.29 -14.20
N GLU A 149 -10.95 -10.59 -14.40
CA GLU A 149 -12.01 -10.46 -13.40
C GLU A 149 -12.49 -11.82 -12.86
N TRP A 150 -11.99 -12.93 -13.40
CA TRP A 150 -12.37 -14.28 -12.97
C TRP A 150 -11.58 -14.74 -11.75
N GLY A 151 -12.24 -15.12 -10.67
CA GLY A 151 -11.62 -15.70 -9.48
C GLY A 151 -12.05 -15.00 -8.20
N HIS A 152 -11.18 -15.02 -7.19
CA HIS A 152 -11.44 -14.41 -5.90
C HIS A 152 -11.05 -12.94 -5.94
N LYS A 153 -11.97 -12.08 -5.47
CA LYS A 153 -11.69 -10.67 -5.23
C LYS A 153 -10.66 -10.59 -4.11
N LEU A 154 -9.63 -9.78 -4.30
CA LEU A 154 -8.66 -9.46 -3.27
C LEU A 154 -9.15 -8.21 -2.55
N GLU A 155 -9.78 -8.40 -1.40
CA GLU A 155 -10.17 -7.28 -0.57
C GLU A 155 -8.94 -6.62 0.01
N GLN A 156 -8.07 -7.42 0.64
CA GLN A 156 -6.87 -6.93 1.31
C GLN A 156 -5.73 -7.96 1.29
N LEU A 157 -4.49 -7.47 1.18
CA LEU A 157 -3.29 -8.19 1.59
C LEU A 157 -2.87 -7.67 2.95
N ILE A 158 -2.64 -8.58 3.89
CA ILE A 158 -2.14 -8.25 5.22
C ILE A 158 -0.72 -8.78 5.32
N TRP A 159 0.24 -7.88 5.46
CA TRP A 159 1.64 -8.19 5.67
C TRP A 159 2.03 -7.89 7.10
N SER A 160 2.37 -8.93 7.85
CA SER A 160 3.07 -8.75 9.12
C SER A 160 4.53 -8.45 8.81
N CYS A 161 5.03 -7.33 9.34
CA CYS A 161 6.32 -6.76 8.99
C CYS A 161 7.23 -6.67 10.22
N ALA A 162 8.52 -6.88 10.01
CA ALA A 162 9.58 -6.67 10.99
C ALA A 162 10.63 -5.70 10.42
N VAL A 163 11.15 -4.82 11.27
CA VAL A 163 12.20 -3.87 10.92
C VAL A 163 13.51 -4.32 11.55
N ASP A 164 14.57 -4.46 10.75
CA ASP A 164 15.89 -4.79 11.25
C ASP A 164 16.69 -3.55 11.71
N ALA A 165 17.87 -3.77 12.26
CA ALA A 165 18.73 -2.70 12.76
C ALA A 165 19.26 -1.74 11.66
N THR A 166 19.12 -2.12 10.38
CA THR A 166 19.54 -1.32 9.22
C THR A 166 18.38 -0.51 8.62
N GLY A 167 17.17 -0.64 9.15
CA GLY A 167 15.97 -0.03 8.58
C GLY A 167 15.43 -0.79 7.36
N THR A 168 15.81 -2.07 7.18
CA THR A 168 15.16 -2.92 6.18
C THR A 168 13.88 -3.48 6.78
N ILE A 169 12.77 -3.28 6.07
CA ILE A 169 11.46 -3.80 6.46
C ILE A 169 11.23 -5.10 5.68
N THR A 170 10.99 -6.19 6.41
CA THR A 170 10.74 -7.52 5.86
C THR A 170 9.33 -8.00 6.18
N VAL A 171 8.69 -8.68 5.23
CA VAL A 171 7.40 -9.34 5.44
C VAL A 171 7.67 -10.72 6.04
N VAL A 172 7.19 -10.96 7.26
CA VAL A 172 7.36 -12.23 8.00
C VAL A 172 6.14 -13.15 7.88
N ASP A 173 4.97 -12.61 7.58
CA ASP A 173 3.74 -13.36 7.29
C ASP A 173 2.86 -12.59 6.29
N GLU A 174 2.14 -13.32 5.44
CA GLU A 174 1.27 -12.75 4.40
C GLU A 174 -0.09 -13.48 4.35
N GLN A 175 -1.17 -12.70 4.51
CA GLN A 175 -2.55 -13.17 4.41
C GLN A 175 -3.28 -12.42 3.29
N SER A 176 -4.26 -13.07 2.64
CA SER A 176 -5.20 -12.42 1.72
C SER A 176 -6.61 -12.64 2.22
N LEU A 177 -7.40 -11.57 2.21
CA LEU A 177 -8.84 -11.58 2.40
C LEU A 177 -9.54 -11.34 1.07
#